data_AF-A0A533X5C1-F1
#
_entry.id   AF-A0A533X5C1-F1
#
_cell.length_a   1.000
_cell.length_b   1.000
_cell.length_c   1.000
_cell.angle_alpha   90.00
_cell.angle_beta   90.00
_cell.angle_gamma   90.00
#
_symmetry.space_group_name_H-M   'P 1'
#
loop_
_entity.id
_entity.type
_entity.pdbx_description
1 polymer ?
#
loop_
_entity_poly.entity_id
_entity_poly.type
_entity_poly.pdbx_seq_one_letter_code
_entity_poly.pdbx_strand_id
1 'polypeptide(L)'
;MRSYLFKIIVEKGNYRDSVTLMKVSNEVSKLKGVSQAAVLMATPLNKRVLTDAGFKGSEVEKAGPDDLIIAIEAANEEALESPVARVEEMLSSRESMKAEEIRPRSLASAV
;
A
#
# COMPACT_ATOMS: atom_id res chain seq x y z
N MET A 1 2.86 -26.18 13.76
CA MET A 1 3.19 -24.75 13.67
C MET A 1 2.89 -24.32 12.25
N ARG A 2 2.02 -23.34 12.02
CA ARG A 2 1.69 -22.87 10.67
C ARG A 2 2.73 -21.82 10.31
N SER A 3 3.58 -22.10 9.33
CA SER A 3 4.59 -21.13 8.88
C SER A 3 3.91 -20.11 7.97
N TYR A 4 3.95 -18.83 8.36
CA TYR A 4 3.52 -17.73 7.52
C TYR A 4 4.69 -17.25 6.65
N LEU A 5 4.36 -16.69 5.49
CA LEU A 5 5.29 -16.10 4.53
C LEU A 5 5.16 -14.58 4.55
N PHE A 6 6.28 -13.89 4.35
CA PHE A 6 6.35 -12.43 4.30
C PHE A 6 6.70 -11.96 2.89
N LYS A 7 6.05 -10.89 2.43
CA LYS A 7 6.39 -10.18 1.20
C LYS A 7 6.47 -8.69 1.49
N ILE A 8 7.59 -8.07 1.11
CA ILE A 8 7.83 -6.63 1.24
C ILE A 8 8.14 -6.09 -0.17
N ILE A 9 7.41 -5.06 -0.58
CA ILE A 9 7.62 -4.35 -1.85
C ILE A 9 7.80 -2.87 -1.53
N VAL A 10 8.77 -2.23 -2.19
CA VAL A 10 9.04 -0.80 -2.05
C VAL A 10 8.84 -0.13 -3.41
N GLU A 11 7.93 0.82 -3.49
CA GLU A 11 7.71 1.64 -4.68
C GLU A 11 8.31 3.02 -4.48
N LYS A 12 9.15 3.45 -5.41
CA LYS A 12 9.89 4.72 -5.32
C LYS A 12 9.04 5.91 -5.71
N GLY A 13 9.02 6.95 -4.88
CA GLY A 13 8.41 8.25 -5.19
C GLY A 13 6.89 8.24 -5.39
N ASN A 14 6.20 7.19 -4.96
CA ASN A 14 4.74 7.08 -5.06
C ASN A 14 4.06 7.62 -3.80
N TYR A 15 4.12 8.95 -3.61
CA TYR A 15 3.51 9.58 -2.45
C TYR A 15 1.98 9.45 -2.46
N ARG A 16 1.42 8.95 -1.36
CA ARG A 16 -0.03 8.80 -1.16
C ARG A 16 -0.43 9.32 0.23
N ASP A 17 -1.66 9.84 0.33
CA ASP A 17 -2.19 10.30 1.62
C ASP A 17 -2.47 9.12 2.56
N SER A 18 -2.31 9.35 3.86
CA SER A 18 -2.45 8.31 4.87
C SER A 18 -3.84 7.68 4.93
N VAL A 19 -4.91 8.43 4.61
CA VAL A 19 -6.29 7.92 4.63
C VAL A 19 -6.49 6.89 3.52
N THR A 20 -5.97 7.16 2.32
CA THR A 20 -5.93 6.19 1.22
C THR A 20 -5.18 4.92 1.65
N LEU A 21 -3.98 5.09 2.21
CA LEU A 21 -3.13 3.97 2.60
C LEU A 21 -3.73 3.10 3.73
N MET A 22 -4.38 3.72 4.72
CA MET A 22 -5.12 3.01 5.77
C MET A 22 -6.30 2.21 5.20
N LYS A 23 -7.04 2.77 4.24
CA LYS A 23 -8.14 2.05 3.58
C LYS A 23 -7.64 0.83 2.82
N VAL A 24 -6.55 0.98 2.06
CA VAL A 24 -5.92 -0.14 1.33
C VAL A 24 -5.45 -1.22 2.31
N SER A 25 -4.70 -0.84 3.36
CA SER A 25 -4.21 -1.78 4.38
C SER A 25 -5.36 -2.58 5.00
N ASN A 26 -6.45 -1.90 5.37
CA ASN A 26 -7.63 -2.54 5.98
C ASN A 26 -8.33 -3.49 5.01
N GLU A 27 -8.51 -3.13 3.75
CA GLU A 27 -9.15 -4.01 2.77
C GLU A 27 -8.31 -5.26 2.48
N VAL A 28 -7.00 -5.10 2.34
CA VAL A 28 -6.07 -6.20 2.06
C VAL A 28 -5.96 -7.15 3.25
N SER A 29 -6.00 -6.63 4.48
CA SER A 29 -5.96 -7.44 5.70
C SER A 29 -7.17 -8.39 5.86
N LYS A 30 -8.28 -8.12 5.18
CA LYS A 30 -9.50 -8.95 5.21
C LYS A 30 -9.44 -10.13 4.23
N LEU A 31 -8.44 -10.19 3.36
CA LEU A 31 -8.33 -11.24 2.36
C LEU A 31 -8.00 -12.59 3.04
N LYS A 32 -8.62 -13.65 2.52
CA LYS A 32 -8.45 -15.00 3.07
C LYS A 32 -6.98 -15.41 3.01
N GLY A 33 -6.43 -15.82 4.15
CA GLY A 33 -5.06 -16.28 4.26
C GLY A 33 -4.05 -15.18 4.57
N VAL A 34 -4.45 -13.91 4.55
CA VAL A 34 -3.66 -12.80 5.09
C VAL A 34 -3.80 -12.77 6.60
N SER A 35 -2.68 -12.61 7.30
CA SER A 35 -2.63 -12.42 8.75
C SER A 35 -2.34 -10.98 9.13
N GLN A 36 -1.45 -10.31 8.36
CA GLN A 36 -1.12 -8.91 8.53
C GLN A 36 -0.89 -8.26 7.16
N ALA A 37 -1.35 -7.02 7.00
CA ALA A 37 -1.09 -6.20 5.83
C ALA A 37 -0.90 -4.74 6.24
N ALA A 38 0.17 -4.12 5.74
CA ALA A 38 0.46 -2.71 5.95
C ALA A 38 0.91 -2.08 4.63
N VAL A 39 0.23 -0.99 4.26
CA VAL A 39 0.58 -0.14 3.14
C VAL A 39 0.80 1.26 3.69
N LEU A 40 2.02 1.79 3.60
CA LEU A 40 2.40 3.02 4.29
C LEU A 40 3.59 3.72 3.64
N MET A 41 3.70 5.04 3.83
CA MET A 41 4.89 5.80 3.46
C MET A 41 6.05 5.44 4.39
N ALA A 42 7.26 5.26 3.86
CA ALA A 42 8.47 4.84 4.57
C ALA A 42 9.09 5.91 5.49
N THR A 43 8.25 6.65 6.20
CA THR A 43 8.68 7.58 7.25
C THR A 43 9.40 6.83 8.38
N PRO A 44 10.31 7.49 9.12
CA PRO A 44 11.03 6.83 10.23
C PRO A 44 10.12 6.23 11.30
N LEU A 45 8.94 6.81 11.53
CA LEU A 45 7.95 6.25 12.46
C LEU A 45 7.35 4.96 11.90
N ASN A 46 6.89 4.98 10.66
CA ASN A 46 6.24 3.83 10.05
C ASN A 46 7.21 2.66 9.81
N LYS A 47 8.48 2.94 9.48
CA LYS A 47 9.52 1.90 9.38
C LYS A 47 9.74 1.16 10.70
N ARG A 48 9.67 1.87 11.83
CA ARG A 48 9.73 1.24 13.16
C ARG A 48 8.52 0.34 13.40
N VAL A 49 7.32 0.82 13.10
CA VAL A 49 6.08 0.03 13.20
C VAL A 49 6.18 -1.27 12.38
N LEU A 50 6.69 -1.21 11.14
CA LEU A 50 6.91 -2.41 10.31
C LEU A 50 7.91 -3.38 10.93
N THR A 51 9.04 -2.85 11.42
CA THR A 51 10.12 -3.64 12.03
C THR A 51 9.62 -4.37 13.28
N ASP A 52 8.81 -3.69 14.09
CA ASP A 52 8.21 -4.23 15.32
C ASP A 52 7.14 -5.29 15.01
N ALA A 53 6.43 -5.14 13.89
CA ALA A 53 5.48 -6.14 13.37
C ALA A 53 6.17 -7.34 12.68
N GLY A 54 7.50 -7.35 12.60
CA GLY A 54 8.29 -8.46 12.03
C GLY A 54 8.66 -8.30 10.55
N PHE A 55 8.21 -7.24 9.88
CA PHE A 55 8.58 -6.91 8.50
C PHE A 55 9.96 -6.25 8.45
N LYS A 56 11.00 -7.10 8.53
CA LYS A 56 12.40 -6.69 8.49
C LYS A 56 13.00 -7.01 7.12
N GLY A 57 13.70 -6.04 6.55
CA GLY A 57 14.35 -6.19 5.26
C GLY A 57 15.22 -4.98 4.92
N SER A 58 16.30 -5.21 4.17
CA SER A 58 17.22 -4.13 3.78
C SER A 58 16.54 -3.07 2.91
N GLU A 59 15.51 -3.46 2.17
CA GLU A 59 14.65 -2.59 1.38
C GLU A 59 13.83 -1.63 2.24
N VAL A 60 13.35 -2.06 3.42
CA VAL A 60 12.67 -1.19 4.39
C VAL A 60 13.65 -0.15 4.93
N GLU A 61 14.84 -0.58 5.32
CA GLU A 61 15.87 0.32 5.88
C GLU A 61 16.26 1.43 4.88
N LYS A 62 16.50 1.03 3.62
CA LYS A 62 16.92 1.91 2.51
C LYS A 62 15.79 2.77 1.93
N ALA A 63 14.53 2.49 2.24
CA ALA A 63 13.41 3.29 1.76
C ALA A 63 13.44 4.70 2.38
N GLY A 64 13.30 5.72 1.53
CA GLY A 64 13.18 7.12 1.91
C GLY A 64 11.73 7.48 2.28
N PRO A 65 11.49 8.62 2.96
CA PRO A 65 10.16 8.97 3.46
C PRO A 65 9.06 9.09 2.39
N ASP A 66 9.44 9.35 1.13
CA ASP A 66 8.53 9.46 -0.02
C ASP A 66 8.29 8.13 -0.75
N ASP A 67 8.91 7.04 -0.28
CA ASP A 67 8.69 5.71 -0.83
C ASP A 67 7.49 5.04 -0.16
N LEU A 68 6.73 4.28 -0.94
CA LEU A 68 5.64 3.46 -0.43
C LEU A 68 6.18 2.07 -0.08
N ILE A 69 5.77 1.52 1.06
CA ILE A 69 6.02 0.13 1.43
C ILE A 69 4.70 -0.63 1.48
N ILE A 70 4.69 -1.79 0.83
CA ILE A 70 3.63 -2.79 0.89
C ILE A 70 4.21 -4.00 1.61
N ALA A 71 3.68 -4.33 2.78
CA ALA A 71 4.14 -5.41 3.64
C ALA A 71 2.98 -6.37 3.95
N ILE A 72 3.14 -7.65 3.61
CA ILE A 72 2.06 -8.65 3.70
C ILE A 72 2.59 -9.93 4.32
N GLU A 73 1.89 -10.43 5.35
CA GLU A 73 2.13 -11.73 5.96
C GLU A 73 0.94 -12.66 5.65
N ALA A 74 1.19 -13.78 4.99
CA ALA A 74 0.13 -14.70 4.54
C ALA A 74 0.48 -16.18 4.72
N ALA A 75 -0.53 -17.04 4.70
CA ALA A 75 -0.40 -18.45 5.07
C ALA A 75 0.35 -19.33 4.04
N ASN A 76 0.46 -18.88 2.79
CA ASN A 76 1.14 -19.55 1.68
C ASN A 76 1.36 -18.57 0.51
N GLU A 77 2.05 -19.01 -0.55
CA GLU A 77 2.41 -18.18 -1.71
C GLU A 77 1.18 -17.70 -2.49
N GLU A 78 0.17 -18.55 -2.66
CA GLU A 78 -1.10 -18.19 -3.32
C GLU A 78 -1.80 -17.03 -2.58
N ALA A 79 -1.76 -17.07 -1.25
CA ALA A 79 -2.29 -16.01 -0.39
C ALA A 79 -1.41 -14.75 -0.34
N LEU A 80 -0.24 -14.72 -0.98
CA LEU A 80 0.58 -13.50 -1.16
C LEU A 80 0.30 -12.77 -2.47
N GLU A 81 -0.04 -13.49 -3.54
CA GLU A 81 -0.24 -12.90 -4.87
C GLU A 81 -1.52 -12.06 -4.95
N SER A 82 -2.64 -12.60 -4.47
CA SER A 82 -3.93 -11.88 -4.50
C SER A 82 -3.91 -10.55 -3.73
N PRO A 83 -3.33 -10.47 -2.52
CA PRO A 83 -3.17 -9.21 -1.80
C PRO A 83 -2.35 -8.14 -2.53
N VAL A 84 -1.24 -8.51 -3.16
CA VAL A 84 -0.39 -7.54 -3.89
C VAL A 84 -1.16 -6.97 -5.07
N ALA A 85 -1.78 -7.83 -5.90
CA ALA A 85 -2.59 -7.38 -7.02
C ALA A 85 -3.74 -6.45 -6.57
N ARG A 86 -4.34 -6.73 -5.40
CA ARG A 86 -5.39 -5.89 -4.83
C ARG A 86 -4.89 -4.52 -4.40
N VAL A 87 -3.68 -4.43 -3.83
CA VAL A 87 -3.04 -3.14 -3.51
C VAL A 87 -2.85 -2.32 -4.79
N GLU A 88 -2.24 -2.91 -5.81
CA GLU A 88 -1.98 -2.25 -7.10
C GLU A 88 -3.26 -1.73 -7.75
N GLU A 89 -4.33 -2.54 -7.76
CA GLU A 89 -5.64 -2.15 -8.30
C GLU A 89 -6.24 -0.93 -7.56
N MET A 90 -6.21 -0.94 -6.22
CA MET A 90 -6.78 0.13 -5.40
C MET A 90 -5.98 1.45 -5.52
N LEU A 91 -4.67 1.35 -5.69
CA LEU A 91 -3.81 2.52 -5.88
C LEU A 91 -3.91 3.08 -7.31
N SER A 92 -4.05 2.23 -8.32
CA SER A 92 -4.18 2.62 -9.73
C SER A 92 -5.56 3.22 -10.04
N SER A 93 -6.65 2.60 -9.55
CA SER A 93 -8.02 3.09 -9.77
C SER A 93 -8.25 4.50 -9.22
N ARG A 94 -7.59 4.86 -8.12
CA ARG A 94 -7.65 6.21 -7.55
C ARG A 94 -6.90 7.26 -8.36
N GLU A 95 -5.84 6.91 -9.08
CA GLU A 95 -5.16 7.86 -9.98
C GLU A 95 -6.07 8.26 -11.13
N SER A 96 -6.79 7.28 -11.70
CA SER A 96 -7.77 7.52 -12.75
C SER A 96 -8.90 8.44 -12.28
N MET A 97 -9.47 8.21 -11.08
CA MET A 97 -10.52 9.07 -10.54
C MET A 97 -10.03 10.50 -10.25
N LYS A 98 -8.80 10.65 -9.73
CA LYS A 98 -8.21 11.98 -9.47
C LYS A 98 -7.91 12.73 -10.77
N ALA A 99 -7.53 12.03 -11.84
CA ALA A 99 -7.34 12.62 -13.17
C ALA A 99 -8.66 13.04 -13.84
N GLU A 100 -9.78 12.37 -13.52
CA GLU A 100 -11.11 12.71 -14.04
C GLU A 100 -11.75 13.89 -13.30
N GLU A 101 -11.50 14.01 -11.99
CA GLU A 101 -11.96 15.12 -11.15
C GLU A 101 -11.21 16.45 -11.43
N ILE A 102 -10.00 16.38 -12.01
CA ILE A 102 -9.19 17.54 -12.45
C ILE A 102 -9.47 17.93 -13.92
N ARG A 103 -10.61 17.53 -14.50
CA ARG A 103 -11.09 18.21 -15.72
C ARG A 103 -11.91 19.43 -15.29
N PRO A 104 -11.38 20.67 -15.36
CA PRO A 104 -12.25 21.82 -15.20
C PRO A 104 -13.27 21.74 -16.32
N ARG A 105 -14.55 21.55 -15.97
CA ARG A 105 -15.63 21.98 -16.85
C ARG A 105 -15.45 23.48 -16.94
N SER A 106 -14.75 23.92 -17.98
CA SER A 106 -14.58 25.33 -18.29
C SER A 106 -15.95 25.98 -18.17
N LEU A 107 -16.00 27.05 -17.37
CA LEU A 107 -17.10 27.97 -17.20
C LEU A 107 -17.53 28.51 -18.57
N ALA A 108 -18.34 27.75 -19.30
CA ALA A 108 -18.99 28.18 -20.53
C ALA A 108 -20.47 28.43 -20.25
N SER A 109 -20.73 29.35 -19.33
CA SER A 109 -22.00 30.07 -19.22
C SER A 109 -21.76 31.31 -18.37
N ALA A 110 -21.09 32.28 -18.97
CA ALA A 110 -21.18 33.67 -18.56
C ALA A 110 -21.08 34.53 -19.82
N VAL A 111 -22.25 35.10 -20.16
CA VAL A 111 -22.58 36.10 -21.18
C VAL A 111 -22.71 35.60 -22.62
#